data_AF-A0A3R7N1S8-F1
#
_entry.id   AF-A0A3R7N1S8-F1
#
_cell.length_a   1.000
_cell.length_b   1.000
_cell.length_c   1.000
_cell.angle_alpha   90.00
_cell.angle_beta   90.00
_cell.angle_gamma   90.00
#
_symmetry.space_group_name_H-M   'P 1'
#
loop_
_entity.id
_entity.type
_entity.pdbx_description
1 polymer ?
#
loop_
_entity_poly.entity_id
_entity_poly.type
_entity_poly.pdbx_seq_one_letter_code
_entity_poly.pdbx_strand_id
1 'polypeptide(L)'
;MAEWAERAMRAVLWAGMAGMVASLSLERALTPKGNGGKFWQITDIHWDQQYSESGDPAKMCHDEYQVSDYHNGAYGNYLCDSPWKLVKSSLQAMTRIHPLPEFVLWTGDNVPHTNDPEPDFSVIFRTVSNITNELRTAFPENIPILPVLGNHDAFPKDDFPVAGESFYGQYLTRGGWAAVLPQDAQEDFKKGGYYEYILPSGVTVLVVNTNLYYANNQLGTKAIDPCGQFAWLEEKLEGAQDRSSKVIIAAHAPPGYFERFAVIPFFNATYNSDYINLLNKHGKVIMAQIYGHEHTDSFRIFASDSGELQSVAFLAPSVTPWYPKPVPGGTAINPSLRLYTHDTSDILDYTQYHLNLEPVQSFILEDGSPVSADNFDDNSDGTSHLVIIMVALGMTLMVVLAVTLAAMLVIITLQRKSVLRREGSVPVSELSWGLRQQGYKPF
;
A
#
# COMPACT_ATOMS: atom_id res chain seq x y z
N MET A 1 -14.13 -68.05 21.80
CA MET A 1 -15.15 -67.06 21.38
C MET A 1 -14.77 -65.64 21.83
N ALA A 2 -14.46 -65.42 23.12
CA ALA A 2 -14.09 -64.09 23.64
C ALA A 2 -12.77 -63.51 23.06
N GLU A 3 -11.70 -64.30 22.93
CA GLU A 3 -10.42 -63.82 22.36
C GLU A 3 -10.51 -63.42 20.88
N TRP A 4 -11.38 -64.08 20.12
CA TRP A 4 -11.60 -63.75 18.70
C TRP A 4 -12.36 -62.43 18.54
N ALA A 5 -13.30 -62.16 19.43
CA ALA A 5 -14.03 -60.89 19.46
C ALA A 5 -13.11 -59.72 19.82
N GLU A 6 -12.21 -59.89 20.80
CA GLU A 6 -11.29 -58.83 21.21
C GLU A 6 -10.25 -58.51 20.11
N ARG A 7 -9.75 -59.54 19.41
CA ARG A 7 -8.84 -59.35 18.27
C ARG A 7 -9.53 -58.66 17.08
N ALA A 8 -10.79 -59.02 16.79
CA ALA A 8 -11.56 -58.36 15.75
C ALA A 8 -11.83 -56.88 16.09
N MET A 9 -12.15 -56.59 17.35
CA MET A 9 -12.45 -55.22 17.80
C MET A 9 -11.19 -54.32 17.81
N ARG A 10 -10.03 -54.87 18.18
CA ARG A 10 -8.74 -54.16 18.05
C ARG A 10 -8.35 -53.93 16.59
N ALA A 11 -8.61 -54.89 15.69
CA ALA A 11 -8.33 -54.72 14.26
C ALA A 11 -9.22 -53.63 13.62
N VAL A 12 -10.49 -53.53 14.03
CA VAL A 12 -11.41 -52.47 13.57
C VAL A 12 -10.99 -51.09 14.11
N LEU A 13 -10.55 -51.00 15.37
CA LEU A 13 -10.03 -49.75 15.96
C LEU A 13 -8.71 -49.30 15.30
N TRP A 14 -7.83 -50.23 14.96
CA TRP A 14 -6.60 -49.93 14.22
C TRP A 14 -6.86 -49.52 12.77
N ALA A 15 -7.81 -50.16 12.09
CA ALA A 15 -8.22 -49.75 10.74
C ALA A 15 -8.92 -48.37 10.74
N GLY A 16 -9.70 -48.06 11.79
CA GLY A 16 -10.33 -46.75 11.98
C GLY A 16 -9.31 -45.64 12.27
N MET A 17 -8.33 -45.89 13.13
CA MET A 17 -7.25 -44.92 13.41
C MET A 17 -6.28 -44.75 12.23
N ALA A 18 -5.93 -45.84 11.51
CA ALA A 18 -5.12 -45.75 10.30
C ALA A 18 -5.86 -45.04 9.17
N GLY A 19 -7.19 -45.24 9.05
CA GLY A 19 -8.05 -44.50 8.14
C GLY A 19 -8.12 -43.01 8.48
N MET A 20 -8.25 -42.65 9.75
CA MET A 20 -8.33 -41.25 10.19
C MET A 20 -6.98 -40.51 10.09
N VAL A 21 -5.86 -41.19 10.36
CA VAL A 21 -4.51 -40.65 10.14
C VAL A 21 -4.19 -40.58 8.64
N ALA A 22 -4.65 -41.53 7.82
CA ALA A 22 -4.55 -41.46 6.37
C ALA A 22 -5.42 -40.34 5.80
N SER A 23 -6.63 -40.10 6.30
CA SER A 23 -7.49 -38.96 5.89
C SER A 23 -6.87 -37.62 6.30
N LEU A 24 -6.33 -37.50 7.52
CA LEU A 24 -5.61 -36.30 7.98
C LEU A 24 -4.26 -36.10 7.28
N SER A 25 -3.64 -37.17 6.77
CA SER A 25 -2.40 -37.09 5.99
C SER A 25 -2.65 -36.89 4.50
N LEU A 26 -3.83 -37.29 3.99
CA LEU A 26 -4.23 -37.15 2.59
C LEU A 26 -4.89 -35.79 2.31
N GLU A 27 -5.58 -35.18 3.30
CA GLU A 27 -5.93 -33.75 3.24
C GLU A 27 -4.67 -32.86 3.32
N ARG A 28 -3.59 -33.35 3.94
CA ARG A 28 -2.30 -32.65 4.02
C ARG A 28 -1.34 -32.96 2.87
N ALA A 29 -1.69 -33.89 1.98
CA ALA A 29 -0.86 -34.36 0.87
C ALA A 29 -1.51 -34.23 -0.52
N LEU A 30 -2.64 -33.51 -0.62
CA LEU A 30 -3.31 -33.20 -1.90
C LEU A 30 -3.52 -31.70 -2.13
N THR A 31 -2.70 -30.83 -1.54
CA THR A 31 -2.45 -29.49 -2.10
C THR A 31 -1.18 -29.54 -2.94
N PRO A 32 -1.27 -29.37 -4.27
CA PRO A 32 -0.09 -29.02 -5.04
C PRO A 32 0.53 -27.75 -4.41
N LYS A 33 1.84 -27.75 -4.17
CA LYS A 33 2.65 -26.55 -3.93
C LYS A 33 2.53 -25.62 -5.15
N GLY A 34 1.43 -24.89 -5.24
CA GLY A 34 1.25 -23.67 -6.04
C GLY A 34 1.02 -22.56 -5.03
N ASN A 35 2.12 -22.01 -4.52
CA ASN A 35 2.18 -21.38 -3.20
C ASN A 35 1.87 -19.87 -3.29
N GLY A 36 0.64 -19.53 -3.67
CA GLY A 36 0.22 -18.14 -3.82
C GLY A 36 -1.21 -17.86 -3.39
N GLY A 37 -1.47 -16.60 -3.04
CA GLY A 37 -2.70 -16.13 -2.42
C GLY A 37 -3.17 -14.81 -3.02
N LYS A 38 -4.31 -14.34 -2.53
CA LYS A 38 -4.80 -12.99 -2.81
C LYS A 38 -5.04 -12.27 -1.50
N PHE A 39 -4.74 -10.97 -1.45
CA PHE A 39 -5.03 -10.15 -0.28
C PHE A 39 -5.61 -8.80 -0.70
N TRP A 40 -6.52 -8.30 0.13
CA TRP A 40 -7.08 -6.97 -0.06
C TRP A 40 -6.15 -5.91 0.53
N GLN A 41 -6.09 -4.75 -0.11
CA GLN A 41 -5.70 -3.49 0.52
C GLN A 41 -6.88 -2.52 0.50
N ILE A 42 -7.18 -1.96 1.67
CA ILE A 42 -8.09 -0.83 1.86
C ILE A 42 -7.35 0.27 2.62
N THR A 43 -7.51 1.52 2.22
CA THR A 43 -6.72 2.64 2.76
C THR A 43 -7.50 3.94 2.71
N ASP A 44 -7.10 4.89 3.57
CA ASP A 44 -7.54 6.28 3.52
C ASP A 44 -9.07 6.35 3.48
N ILE A 45 -9.68 5.76 4.51
CA ILE A 45 -11.13 5.63 4.64
C ILE A 45 -11.75 6.99 4.93
N HIS A 46 -11.10 7.77 5.81
CA HIS A 46 -11.54 9.08 6.27
C HIS A 46 -13.06 9.15 6.45
N TRP A 47 -13.57 8.41 7.42
CA TRP A 47 -14.99 8.43 7.72
C TRP A 47 -15.38 9.75 8.40
N ASP A 48 -16.15 10.56 7.67
CA ASP A 48 -16.78 11.75 8.19
C ASP A 48 -18.10 11.42 8.89
N GLN A 49 -18.12 11.64 10.21
CA GLN A 49 -19.28 11.36 11.06
C GLN A 49 -20.34 12.47 10.99
N GLN A 50 -20.01 13.62 10.41
CA GLN A 50 -20.86 14.80 10.27
C GLN A 50 -21.33 15.02 8.82
N TYR A 51 -20.96 14.12 7.90
CA TYR A 51 -21.42 14.18 6.53
C TYR A 51 -22.95 14.27 6.45
N SER A 52 -23.44 15.26 5.73
CA SER A 52 -24.85 15.51 5.46
C SER A 52 -25.12 15.61 3.96
N GLU A 53 -26.20 14.95 3.52
CA GLU A 53 -26.69 15.04 2.14
C GLU A 53 -27.17 16.48 1.81
N SER A 54 -27.49 17.30 2.83
CA SER A 54 -27.85 18.72 2.71
C SER A 54 -26.73 19.70 3.06
N GLY A 55 -25.58 19.21 3.55
CA GLY A 55 -24.50 20.05 4.08
C GLY A 55 -23.71 20.81 3.00
N ASP A 56 -22.97 21.85 3.40
CA ASP A 56 -22.21 22.68 2.47
C ASP A 56 -20.92 21.98 2.01
N PRO A 57 -20.72 21.69 0.70
CA PRO A 57 -19.47 21.11 0.18
C PRO A 57 -18.23 21.96 0.41
N ALA A 58 -18.37 23.27 0.66
CA ALA A 58 -17.26 24.12 1.06
C ALA A 58 -16.84 23.93 2.54
N LYS A 59 -17.64 23.17 3.30
CA LYS A 59 -17.52 22.89 4.73
C LYS A 59 -17.54 21.38 5.00
N MET A 60 -16.87 20.60 4.16
CA MET A 60 -16.80 19.14 4.29
C MET A 60 -18.17 18.44 4.25
N CYS A 61 -19.18 19.06 3.63
CA CYS A 61 -20.56 18.59 3.59
C CYS A 61 -21.20 18.51 4.99
N HIS A 62 -20.77 19.34 5.93
CA HIS A 62 -21.42 19.45 7.24
C HIS A 62 -22.62 20.39 7.17
N ASP A 63 -23.64 20.13 7.98
CA ASP A 63 -24.75 21.07 8.13
C ASP A 63 -24.29 22.34 8.85
N GLU A 64 -24.74 23.50 8.36
CA GLU A 64 -24.57 24.76 9.07
C GLU A 64 -25.82 25.13 9.90
N TYR A 65 -25.68 26.14 10.77
CA TYR A 65 -26.82 26.68 11.53
C TYR A 65 -27.94 27.25 10.65
N GLN A 66 -27.61 27.65 9.41
CA GLN A 66 -28.61 28.02 8.40
C GLN A 66 -28.92 26.80 7.55
N VAL A 67 -30.20 26.64 7.18
CA VAL A 67 -30.63 25.54 6.31
C VAL A 67 -29.92 25.69 4.97
N SER A 68 -28.96 24.80 4.71
CA SER A 68 -28.31 24.64 3.43
C SER A 68 -29.11 23.64 2.59
N ASP A 69 -29.41 23.99 1.34
CA ASP A 69 -30.20 23.16 0.39
C ASP A 69 -29.27 22.61 -0.70
N TYR A 70 -28.18 21.95 -0.26
CA TYR A 70 -27.32 21.19 -1.17
C TYR A 70 -27.90 19.79 -1.39
N HIS A 71 -27.52 19.16 -2.50
CA HIS A 71 -27.94 17.80 -2.84
C HIS A 71 -26.69 16.92 -3.03
N ASN A 72 -25.99 16.66 -1.92
CA ASN A 72 -24.86 15.75 -1.94
C ASN A 72 -25.34 14.31 -2.05
N GLY A 73 -24.57 13.46 -2.75
CA GLY A 73 -24.93 12.06 -2.91
C GLY A 73 -24.84 11.26 -1.62
N ALA A 74 -25.73 10.30 -1.44
CA ALA A 74 -25.70 9.39 -0.28
C ALA A 74 -24.37 8.64 -0.09
N TYR A 75 -23.56 8.48 -1.14
CA TYR A 75 -22.27 7.80 -1.12
C TYR A 75 -21.07 8.76 -1.16
N GLY A 76 -21.29 10.07 -1.12
CA GLY A 76 -20.22 11.05 -1.00
C GLY A 76 -20.28 12.18 -2.02
N ASN A 77 -19.36 13.12 -1.85
CA ASN A 77 -19.10 14.26 -2.73
C ASN A 77 -17.57 14.43 -2.80
N TYR A 78 -17.01 14.74 -3.98
CA TYR A 78 -15.57 14.92 -4.17
C TYR A 78 -14.93 16.05 -3.33
N LEU A 79 -15.74 16.91 -2.71
CA LEU A 79 -15.27 17.96 -1.81
C LEU A 79 -15.28 17.55 -0.33
N CYS A 80 -15.70 16.33 -0.02
CA CYS A 80 -16.02 15.88 1.32
C CYS A 80 -15.43 14.49 1.56
N ASP A 81 -15.20 14.18 2.83
CA ASP A 81 -14.75 12.85 3.24
C ASP A 81 -15.90 11.83 3.24
N SER A 82 -15.55 10.55 3.42
CA SER A 82 -16.47 9.43 3.23
C SER A 82 -17.66 9.47 4.19
N PRO A 83 -18.92 9.44 3.71
CA PRO A 83 -20.04 9.08 4.57
C PRO A 83 -19.97 7.61 4.99
N TRP A 84 -20.60 7.25 6.11
CA TRP A 84 -20.64 5.86 6.58
C TRP A 84 -21.25 4.88 5.56
N LYS A 85 -22.19 5.34 4.72
CA LYS A 85 -22.77 4.55 3.63
C LYS A 85 -21.69 4.08 2.64
N LEU A 86 -20.74 4.95 2.30
CA LEU A 86 -19.62 4.60 1.42
C LEU A 86 -18.69 3.58 2.08
N VAL A 87 -18.31 3.79 3.34
CA VAL A 87 -17.46 2.86 4.10
C VAL A 87 -18.05 1.45 4.10
N LYS A 88 -19.33 1.31 4.45
CA LYS A 88 -20.02 0.02 4.44
C LYS A 88 -20.12 -0.59 3.04
N SER A 89 -20.39 0.23 2.02
CA SER A 89 -20.46 -0.24 0.63
C SER A 89 -19.13 -0.81 0.16
N SER A 90 -18.00 -0.18 0.50
CA SER A 90 -16.67 -0.67 0.17
C SER A 90 -16.39 -2.04 0.79
N LEU A 91 -16.70 -2.22 2.08
CA LEU A 91 -16.52 -3.53 2.75
C LEU A 91 -17.43 -4.62 2.18
N GLN A 92 -18.68 -4.27 1.83
CA GLN A 92 -19.58 -5.17 1.13
C GLN A 92 -19.06 -5.55 -0.26
N ALA A 93 -18.46 -4.62 -1.00
CA ALA A 93 -17.86 -4.90 -2.29
C ALA A 93 -16.69 -5.88 -2.16
N MET A 94 -15.77 -5.66 -1.20
CA MET A 94 -14.64 -6.56 -0.95
C MET A 94 -15.11 -8.00 -0.70
N THR A 95 -16.13 -8.18 0.15
CA THR A 95 -16.66 -9.50 0.50
C THR A 95 -17.47 -10.15 -0.61
N ARG A 96 -18.19 -9.37 -1.44
CA ARG A 96 -18.87 -9.90 -2.63
C ARG A 96 -17.89 -10.35 -3.72
N ILE A 97 -16.83 -9.56 -3.97
CA ILE A 97 -15.84 -9.80 -5.02
C ILE A 97 -14.91 -10.95 -4.62
N HIS A 98 -14.35 -10.90 -3.42
CA HIS A 98 -13.42 -11.91 -2.94
C HIS A 98 -13.53 -12.10 -1.41
N PRO A 99 -14.44 -12.98 -0.94
CA PRO A 99 -14.75 -13.16 0.48
C PRO A 99 -13.68 -13.90 1.30
N LEU A 100 -12.76 -14.61 0.64
CA LEU A 100 -11.77 -15.48 1.28
C LEU A 100 -10.33 -15.11 0.86
N PRO A 101 -9.87 -13.87 1.10
CA PRO A 101 -8.47 -13.51 0.90
C PRO A 101 -7.57 -14.26 1.91
N GLU A 102 -6.27 -14.33 1.65
CA GLU A 102 -5.28 -14.81 2.64
C GLU A 102 -5.21 -13.87 3.84
N PHE A 103 -5.32 -12.55 3.62
CA PHE A 103 -5.43 -11.52 4.65
C PHE A 103 -6.03 -10.22 4.09
N VAL A 104 -6.34 -9.28 4.98
CA VAL A 104 -6.76 -7.92 4.65
C VAL A 104 -5.75 -6.93 5.23
N LEU A 105 -5.14 -6.13 4.37
CA LEU A 105 -4.26 -5.04 4.75
C LEU A 105 -5.05 -3.73 4.81
N TRP A 106 -5.03 -3.07 5.96
CA TRP A 106 -5.74 -1.80 6.19
C TRP A 106 -4.73 -0.71 6.50
N THR A 107 -4.35 0.09 5.51
CA THR A 107 -3.23 1.04 5.59
C THR A 107 -3.57 2.41 6.20
N GLY A 108 -4.53 2.46 7.13
CA GLY A 108 -4.75 3.62 8.01
C GLY A 108 -5.57 4.77 7.43
N ASP A 109 -5.53 5.90 8.13
CA ASP A 109 -6.21 7.17 7.85
C ASP A 109 -7.72 7.09 7.87
N ASN A 110 -8.25 7.12 9.10
CA ASN A 110 -9.63 6.75 9.36
C ASN A 110 -10.56 7.93 9.63
N VAL A 111 -10.03 9.06 10.09
CA VAL A 111 -10.81 10.24 10.50
C VAL A 111 -10.77 11.35 9.44
N PRO A 112 -11.76 12.26 9.40
CA PRO A 112 -11.88 13.22 8.29
C PRO A 112 -10.89 14.39 8.38
N HIS A 113 -10.70 15.05 7.25
CA HIS A 113 -9.92 16.28 7.06
C HIS A 113 -10.70 17.52 7.49
N THR A 114 -11.12 17.57 8.76
CA THR A 114 -11.79 18.75 9.33
C THR A 114 -10.92 19.44 10.38
N ASN A 115 -11.08 20.76 10.51
CA ASN A 115 -10.46 21.57 11.55
C ASN A 115 -11.49 22.23 12.49
N ASP A 116 -12.79 22.04 12.24
CA ASP A 116 -13.86 22.73 12.99
C ASP A 116 -15.04 21.77 13.34
N PRO A 117 -14.96 21.06 14.48
CA PRO A 117 -13.77 20.89 15.30
C PRO A 117 -12.82 19.84 14.69
N GLU A 118 -11.51 20.02 14.89
CA GLU A 118 -10.53 18.99 14.55
C GLU A 118 -10.82 17.67 15.30
N PRO A 119 -10.69 16.49 14.66
CA PRO A 119 -10.98 15.21 15.30
C PRO A 119 -10.07 14.93 16.49
N ASP A 120 -10.64 14.92 17.70
CA ASP A 120 -9.91 14.54 18.90
C ASP A 120 -9.81 13.00 19.06
N PHE A 121 -9.12 12.54 20.11
CA PHE A 121 -9.04 11.10 20.40
C PHE A 121 -10.39 10.42 20.61
N SER A 122 -11.44 11.13 21.04
CA SER A 122 -12.77 10.54 21.16
C SER A 122 -13.35 10.21 19.78
N VAL A 123 -13.19 11.11 18.81
CA VAL A 123 -13.58 10.88 17.42
C VAL A 123 -12.73 9.76 16.81
N ILE A 124 -11.41 9.83 16.97
CA ILE A 124 -10.46 8.82 16.45
C ILE A 124 -10.81 7.42 16.94
N PHE A 125 -10.88 7.19 18.25
CA PHE A 125 -11.12 5.83 18.74
C PHE A 125 -12.55 5.34 18.46
N ARG A 126 -13.54 6.24 18.35
CA ARG A 126 -14.89 5.87 17.86
C ARG A 126 -14.83 5.40 16.40
N THR A 127 -14.12 6.13 15.54
CA THR A 127 -13.95 5.76 14.14
C THR A 127 -13.19 4.44 13.98
N VAL A 128 -12.01 4.33 14.60
CA VAL A 128 -11.15 3.14 14.50
C VAL A 128 -11.85 1.90 15.05
N SER A 129 -12.56 1.99 16.18
CA SER A 129 -13.30 0.85 16.74
C SER A 129 -14.47 0.41 15.85
N ASN A 130 -15.21 1.35 15.26
CA ASN A 130 -16.30 1.02 14.33
C ASN A 130 -15.77 0.35 13.06
N ILE A 131 -14.72 0.90 12.43
CA ILE A 131 -14.11 0.30 11.24
C ILE A 131 -13.54 -1.09 11.56
N THR A 132 -12.87 -1.24 12.70
CA THR A 132 -12.37 -2.55 13.18
C THR A 132 -13.52 -3.55 13.29
N ASN A 133 -14.65 -3.16 13.89
CA ASN A 133 -15.81 -4.04 14.04
C ASN A 133 -16.46 -4.41 12.70
N GLU A 134 -16.56 -3.46 11.77
CA GLU A 134 -17.10 -3.74 10.43
C GLU A 134 -16.18 -4.70 9.66
N LEU A 135 -14.86 -4.49 9.67
CA LEU A 135 -13.90 -5.40 9.04
C LEU A 135 -13.98 -6.82 9.64
N ARG A 136 -14.05 -6.93 10.97
CA ARG A 136 -14.21 -8.22 11.67
C ARG A 136 -15.53 -8.90 11.37
N THR A 137 -16.58 -8.14 11.07
CA THR A 137 -17.89 -8.67 10.70
C THR A 137 -17.92 -9.10 9.23
N ALA A 138 -17.19 -8.36 8.38
CA ALA A 138 -17.13 -8.60 6.94
C ALA A 138 -16.39 -9.89 6.60
N PHE A 139 -15.28 -10.20 7.28
CA PHE A 139 -14.44 -11.35 6.97
C PHE A 139 -14.54 -12.46 8.04
N PRO A 140 -14.36 -13.74 7.66
CA PRO A 140 -14.28 -14.84 8.62
C PRO A 140 -13.18 -14.64 9.67
N GLU A 141 -13.38 -15.16 10.88
CA GLU A 141 -12.45 -14.98 12.01
C GLU A 141 -11.02 -15.46 11.74
N ASN A 142 -10.84 -16.42 10.83
CA ASN A 142 -9.53 -16.96 10.46
C ASN A 142 -8.79 -16.13 9.40
N ILE A 143 -9.40 -15.06 8.87
CA ILE A 143 -8.76 -14.14 7.94
C ILE A 143 -8.10 -13.02 8.75
N PRO A 144 -6.75 -12.90 8.73
CA PRO A 144 -6.06 -11.84 9.45
C PRO A 144 -6.40 -10.46 8.88
N ILE A 145 -6.66 -9.50 9.77
CA ILE A 145 -6.78 -8.08 9.44
C ILE A 145 -5.55 -7.39 10.02
N LEU A 146 -4.75 -6.80 9.15
CA LEU A 146 -3.46 -6.19 9.49
C LEU A 146 -3.60 -4.65 9.39
N PRO A 147 -3.90 -3.95 10.49
CA PRO A 147 -3.99 -2.50 10.52
C PRO A 147 -2.62 -1.82 10.51
N VAL A 148 -2.56 -0.66 9.86
CA VAL A 148 -1.45 0.31 9.91
C VAL A 148 -2.03 1.64 10.39
N LEU A 149 -1.26 2.39 11.20
CA LEU A 149 -1.62 3.76 11.58
C LEU A 149 -1.38 4.72 10.41
N GLY A 150 -2.35 5.57 10.09
CA GLY A 150 -2.16 6.73 9.22
C GLY A 150 -1.88 8.01 10.00
N ASN A 151 -1.45 9.06 9.30
CA ASN A 151 -1.04 10.31 9.97
C ASN A 151 -2.23 11.05 10.61
N HIS A 152 -3.44 10.87 10.09
CA HIS A 152 -4.67 11.38 10.68
C HIS A 152 -5.16 10.58 11.89
N ASP A 153 -4.61 9.40 12.15
CA ASP A 153 -5.03 8.57 13.28
C ASP A 153 -4.48 9.05 14.63
N ALA A 154 -3.93 10.27 14.73
CA ALA A 154 -3.42 10.90 15.95
C ALA A 154 -4.11 12.24 16.23
N PHE A 155 -4.05 12.70 17.48
CA PHE A 155 -4.49 14.04 17.86
C PHE A 155 -3.44 14.77 18.73
N PRO A 156 -2.98 15.97 18.32
CA PRO A 156 -3.17 16.58 16.99
C PRO A 156 -2.73 15.65 15.85
N LYS A 157 -3.27 15.82 14.64
CA LYS A 157 -2.87 14.99 13.50
C LYS A 157 -1.37 15.10 13.23
N ASP A 158 -0.79 14.09 12.60
CA ASP A 158 0.65 13.93 12.30
C ASP A 158 1.56 13.69 13.52
N ASP A 159 1.12 14.04 14.74
CA ASP A 159 1.97 14.03 15.94
C ASP A 159 1.99 12.65 16.63
N PHE A 160 2.97 11.83 16.23
CA PHE A 160 3.21 10.51 16.81
C PHE A 160 4.40 10.53 17.78
N PRO A 161 4.22 10.11 19.05
CA PRO A 161 5.27 10.17 20.06
C PRO A 161 6.32 9.07 19.91
N VAL A 162 7.57 9.40 20.30
CA VAL A 162 8.67 8.43 20.46
C VAL A 162 8.57 7.74 21.82
N ALA A 163 8.68 6.41 21.84
CA ALA A 163 8.58 5.57 23.04
C ALA A 163 7.26 5.75 23.81
N GLY A 164 6.14 5.84 23.08
CA GLY A 164 4.80 6.07 23.61
C GLY A 164 3.98 4.81 23.89
N GLU A 165 4.42 3.89 24.75
CA GLU A 165 3.69 2.63 25.01
C GLU A 165 2.22 2.82 25.38
N SER A 166 1.93 3.83 26.20
CA SER A 166 0.55 4.20 26.57
C SER A 166 -0.24 4.76 25.38
N PHE A 167 0.42 5.50 24.48
CA PHE A 167 -0.21 6.05 23.28
C PHE A 167 -0.62 4.92 22.33
N TYR A 168 0.32 4.05 21.95
CA TYR A 168 0.04 2.94 21.04
C TYR A 168 -0.90 1.90 21.69
N GLY A 169 -0.74 1.62 22.98
CA GLY A 169 -1.63 0.71 23.72
C GLY A 169 -3.11 1.11 23.71
N GLN A 170 -3.45 2.38 23.44
CA GLN A 170 -4.84 2.80 23.30
C GLN A 170 -5.49 2.30 22.01
N TYR A 171 -4.78 2.08 20.90
CA TYR A 171 -5.39 1.51 19.69
C TYR A 171 -5.74 0.04 19.89
N LEU A 172 -4.92 -0.69 20.66
CA LEU A 172 -5.22 -2.06 21.07
C LEU A 172 -6.51 -2.15 21.90
N THR A 173 -6.66 -1.26 22.88
CA THR A 173 -7.75 -1.30 23.86
C THR A 173 -9.01 -0.56 23.42
N ARG A 174 -8.88 0.68 22.95
CA ARG A 174 -9.99 1.57 22.54
C ARG A 174 -10.30 1.48 21.05
N GLY A 175 -9.29 1.24 20.21
CA GLY A 175 -9.46 1.00 18.78
C GLY A 175 -9.88 -0.44 18.44
N GLY A 176 -9.80 -1.37 19.40
CA GLY A 176 -10.19 -2.77 19.21
C GLY A 176 -9.14 -3.65 18.53
N TRP A 177 -7.93 -3.13 18.30
CA TRP A 177 -6.91 -3.87 17.54
C TRP A 177 -6.36 -5.10 18.28
N ALA A 178 -6.51 -5.17 19.61
CA ALA A 178 -6.21 -6.39 20.36
C ALA A 178 -7.04 -7.60 19.92
N ALA A 179 -8.18 -7.39 19.24
CA ALA A 179 -9.03 -8.45 18.74
C ALA A 179 -8.65 -8.94 17.33
N VAL A 180 -7.75 -8.24 16.63
CA VAL A 180 -7.29 -8.63 15.28
C VAL A 180 -5.80 -8.96 15.22
N LEU A 181 -5.01 -8.45 16.17
CA LEU A 181 -3.58 -8.72 16.25
C LEU A 181 -3.25 -9.87 17.21
N PRO A 182 -2.32 -10.77 16.86
CA PRO A 182 -1.81 -11.77 17.80
C PRO A 182 -0.96 -11.10 18.90
N GLN A 183 -0.76 -11.80 20.02
CA GLN A 183 -0.17 -11.22 21.23
C GLN A 183 1.26 -10.70 21.02
N ASP A 184 2.09 -11.40 20.27
CA ASP A 184 3.44 -10.98 19.90
C ASP A 184 3.44 -9.68 19.09
N ALA A 185 2.57 -9.58 18.08
CA ALA A 185 2.37 -8.34 17.32
C ALA A 185 1.88 -7.19 18.22
N GLN A 186 1.03 -7.46 19.21
CA GLN A 186 0.59 -6.44 20.17
C GLN A 186 1.74 -5.90 21.04
N GLU A 187 2.70 -6.75 21.43
CA GLU A 187 3.85 -6.32 22.23
C GLU A 187 4.83 -5.46 21.42
N ASP A 188 5.05 -5.77 20.14
CA ASP A 188 5.81 -4.90 19.24
C ASP A 188 5.05 -3.59 18.96
N PHE A 189 3.74 -3.69 18.69
CA PHE A 189 2.90 -2.54 18.38
C PHE A 189 2.92 -1.48 19.48
N LYS A 190 2.94 -1.87 20.76
CA LYS A 190 3.04 -0.92 21.88
C LYS A 190 4.32 -0.08 21.82
N LYS A 191 5.43 -0.60 21.30
CA LYS A 191 6.72 0.10 21.30
C LYS A 191 6.73 1.32 20.37
N GLY A 192 6.05 1.23 19.22
CA GLY A 192 6.13 2.26 18.19
C GLY A 192 5.08 2.20 17.09
N GLY A 193 4.02 1.42 17.22
CA GLY A 193 2.98 1.25 16.20
C GLY A 193 3.37 0.34 15.03
N TYR A 194 4.52 -0.34 15.12
CA TYR A 194 5.02 -1.30 14.14
C TYR A 194 4.93 -2.74 14.68
N TYR A 195 4.85 -3.73 13.79
CA TYR A 195 4.84 -5.14 14.17
C TYR A 195 5.13 -6.06 12.98
N GLU A 196 5.42 -7.33 13.28
CA GLU A 196 5.59 -8.40 12.30
C GLU A 196 4.37 -9.32 12.33
N TYR A 197 3.97 -9.82 11.16
CA TYR A 197 3.01 -10.91 11.02
C TYR A 197 3.54 -11.94 10.01
N ILE A 198 3.57 -13.22 10.38
CA ILE A 198 4.04 -14.30 9.49
C ILE A 198 2.83 -15.03 8.94
N LEU A 199 2.65 -14.98 7.61
CA LEU A 199 1.56 -15.68 6.92
C LEU A 199 1.77 -17.21 6.95
N PRO A 200 0.71 -18.01 6.84
CA PRO A 200 0.83 -19.47 6.71
C PRO A 200 1.70 -19.91 5.53
N SER A 201 1.77 -19.09 4.47
CA SER A 201 2.64 -19.27 3.31
C SER A 201 4.13 -19.12 3.62
N GLY A 202 4.49 -18.55 4.77
CA GLY A 202 5.87 -18.24 5.17
C GLY A 202 6.37 -16.87 4.72
N VAL A 203 5.54 -16.10 4.01
CA VAL A 203 5.80 -14.69 3.71
C VAL A 203 5.58 -13.87 4.98
N THR A 204 6.49 -12.98 5.29
CA THR A 204 6.39 -12.05 6.41
C THR A 204 5.79 -10.73 5.94
N VAL A 205 4.79 -10.21 6.65
CA VAL A 205 4.32 -8.83 6.52
C VAL A 205 4.95 -8.01 7.65
N LEU A 206 5.77 -7.02 7.30
CA LEU A 206 6.30 -6.05 8.26
C LEU A 206 5.47 -4.77 8.17
N VAL A 207 4.69 -4.50 9.21
CA VAL A 207 3.94 -3.27 9.36
C VAL A 207 4.82 -2.22 10.01
N VAL A 208 5.08 -1.14 9.29
CA VAL A 208 5.98 -0.05 9.67
C VAL A 208 5.15 1.21 9.93
N ASN A 209 5.41 1.87 11.06
CA ASN A 209 4.84 3.17 11.37
C ASN A 209 5.69 4.30 10.78
N THR A 210 5.42 4.64 9.52
CA THR A 210 6.13 5.73 8.82
C THR A 210 5.72 7.12 9.29
N ASN A 211 4.67 7.26 10.12
CA ASN A 211 4.29 8.55 10.72
C ASN A 211 5.36 9.08 11.67
N LEU A 212 6.20 8.20 12.23
CA LEU A 212 7.40 8.57 12.99
C LEU A 212 8.44 9.33 12.16
N TYR A 213 8.43 9.13 10.84
CA TYR A 213 9.36 9.76 9.89
C TYR A 213 8.78 10.99 9.19
N TYR A 214 7.47 11.22 9.35
CA TYR A 214 6.74 12.25 8.65
C TYR A 214 7.29 13.64 8.98
N ALA A 215 7.46 14.49 7.96
CA ALA A 215 8.08 15.80 8.09
C ALA A 215 7.30 16.72 9.05
N ASN A 216 5.98 16.54 9.14
CA ASN A 216 5.12 17.31 10.01
C ASN A 216 5.11 16.83 11.47
N ASN A 217 5.60 15.63 11.77
CA ASN A 217 5.58 15.09 13.12
C ASN A 217 6.50 15.90 14.05
N GLN A 218 5.92 16.68 14.96
CA GLN A 218 6.67 17.53 15.89
C GLN A 218 7.22 16.76 17.09
N LEU A 219 6.70 15.56 17.38
CA LEU A 219 7.05 14.76 18.55
C LEU A 219 8.19 13.76 18.30
N GLY A 220 8.54 13.49 17.03
CA GLY A 220 9.50 12.44 16.67
C GLY A 220 10.71 12.84 15.83
N THR A 221 10.68 13.98 15.15
CA THR A 221 11.63 14.33 14.07
C THR A 221 13.10 14.58 14.47
N LYS A 222 13.44 14.46 15.75
CA LYS A 222 14.82 14.66 16.27
C LYS A 222 15.48 13.38 16.77
N ALA A 223 14.74 12.28 16.90
CA ALA A 223 15.32 11.02 17.34
C ALA A 223 16.16 10.41 16.20
N ILE A 224 17.33 9.85 16.49
CA ILE A 224 18.13 9.19 15.45
C ILE A 224 17.37 7.97 14.91
N ASP A 225 16.80 7.18 15.81
CA ASP A 225 15.95 6.03 15.49
C ASP A 225 14.67 6.09 16.35
N PRO A 226 13.60 6.75 15.86
CA PRO A 226 12.37 6.91 16.64
C PRO A 226 11.76 5.53 16.94
N CYS A 227 11.57 5.26 18.24
CA CYS A 227 11.05 3.99 18.77
C CYS A 227 11.92 2.75 18.45
N GLY A 228 13.18 2.93 18.03
CA GLY A 228 14.05 1.81 17.64
C GLY A 228 13.59 1.10 16.36
N GLN A 229 12.77 1.76 15.54
CA GLN A 229 12.10 1.15 14.39
C GLN A 229 13.06 0.82 13.25
N PHE A 230 14.10 1.63 13.00
CA PHE A 230 15.12 1.30 11.99
C PHE A 230 15.91 0.06 12.40
N ALA A 231 16.36 -0.01 13.65
CA ALA A 231 17.07 -1.19 14.16
C ALA A 231 16.18 -2.44 14.12
N TRP A 232 14.91 -2.31 14.52
CA TRP A 232 13.94 -3.41 14.43
C TRP A 232 13.71 -3.85 12.98
N LEU A 233 13.50 -2.92 12.05
CA LEU A 233 13.26 -3.25 10.64
C LEU A 233 14.47 -3.92 9.99
N GLU A 234 15.67 -3.44 10.28
CA GLU A 234 16.92 -4.07 9.83
C GLU A 234 17.06 -5.50 10.37
N GLU A 235 16.83 -5.72 11.67
CA GLU A 235 16.86 -7.05 12.29
C GLU A 235 15.87 -8.01 11.60
N LYS A 236 14.63 -7.56 11.33
CA LYS A 236 13.61 -8.40 10.67
C LYS A 236 13.98 -8.75 9.23
N LEU A 237 14.54 -7.80 8.48
CA LEU A 237 14.99 -8.02 7.11
C LEU A 237 16.21 -8.95 7.03
N GLU A 238 17.17 -8.81 7.95
CA GLU A 238 18.30 -9.74 8.10
C GLU A 238 17.81 -11.15 8.46
N GLY A 239 16.87 -11.25 9.42
CA GLY A 239 16.26 -12.52 9.78
C GLY A 239 15.50 -13.19 8.62
N ALA A 240 14.82 -12.42 7.77
CA ALA A 240 14.16 -12.95 6.58
C ALA A 240 15.19 -13.49 5.56
N GLN A 241 16.32 -12.80 5.41
CA GLN A 241 17.42 -13.25 4.56
C GLN A 241 18.02 -14.57 5.04
N ASP A 242 18.27 -14.69 6.35
CA ASP A 242 18.80 -15.93 6.95
C ASP A 242 17.85 -17.11 6.76
N ARG A 243 16.53 -16.87 6.81
CA ARG A 243 15.49 -17.88 6.59
C ARG A 243 15.17 -18.13 5.12
N SER A 244 15.74 -17.35 4.21
CA SER A 244 15.34 -17.32 2.79
C SER A 244 13.83 -17.13 2.60
N SER A 245 13.19 -16.36 3.49
CA SER A 245 11.79 -15.97 3.40
C SER A 245 11.66 -14.59 2.74
N LYS A 246 10.48 -14.33 2.19
CA LYS A 246 10.16 -13.06 1.55
C LYS A 246 9.33 -12.15 2.46
N VAL A 247 9.40 -10.85 2.18
CA VAL A 247 8.80 -9.80 3.00
C VAL A 247 7.91 -8.89 2.15
N ILE A 248 6.71 -8.60 2.65
CA ILE A 248 5.89 -7.46 2.24
C ILE A 248 6.08 -6.37 3.29
N ILE A 249 6.50 -5.17 2.87
CA ILE A 249 6.51 -3.99 3.73
C ILE A 249 5.17 -3.30 3.60
N ALA A 250 4.48 -3.02 4.70
CA ALA A 250 3.26 -2.24 4.70
C ALA A 250 3.41 -1.02 5.61
N ALA A 251 3.09 0.16 5.09
CA ALA A 251 3.06 1.38 5.89
C ALA A 251 1.98 2.32 5.35
N HIS A 252 1.77 3.46 6.02
CA HIS A 252 0.81 4.45 5.53
C HIS A 252 1.45 5.41 4.52
N ALA A 253 2.25 6.37 5.00
CA ALA A 253 2.92 7.33 4.14
C ALA A 253 4.17 6.73 3.46
N PRO A 254 4.35 6.90 2.14
CA PRO A 254 5.49 6.37 1.38
C PRO A 254 6.72 7.32 1.38
N PRO A 255 7.96 6.80 1.32
CA PRO A 255 9.18 7.64 1.27
C PRO A 255 9.39 8.28 -0.11
N GLY A 256 9.67 9.58 -0.15
CA GLY A 256 9.80 10.35 -1.40
C GLY A 256 8.74 11.44 -1.50
N TYR A 257 8.34 11.75 -2.73
CA TYR A 257 7.55 12.92 -3.07
C TYR A 257 6.17 12.55 -3.60
N PHE A 258 5.18 13.39 -3.33
CA PHE A 258 3.86 13.29 -3.93
C PHE A 258 3.93 13.52 -5.45
N GLU A 259 3.43 12.59 -6.26
CA GLU A 259 3.52 12.66 -7.72
C GLU A 259 2.73 13.85 -8.32
N ARG A 260 1.63 14.26 -7.67
CA ARG A 260 0.85 15.44 -8.09
C ARG A 260 1.46 16.76 -7.62
N PHE A 261 2.32 16.74 -6.61
CA PHE A 261 2.95 17.94 -6.06
C PHE A 261 4.36 17.65 -5.53
N ALA A 262 5.27 17.33 -6.45
CA ALA A 262 6.62 16.82 -6.15
C ALA A 262 7.62 17.91 -5.69
N VAL A 263 7.22 18.72 -4.71
CA VAL A 263 8.01 19.85 -4.18
C VAL A 263 8.64 19.50 -2.83
N ILE A 264 7.86 18.90 -1.93
CA ILE A 264 8.28 18.59 -0.57
C ILE A 264 8.08 17.09 -0.34
N PRO A 265 9.10 16.36 0.15
CA PRO A 265 8.92 14.95 0.47
C PRO A 265 8.06 14.79 1.73
N PHE A 266 7.37 13.66 1.85
CA PHE A 266 6.56 13.38 3.03
C PHE A 266 7.42 13.18 4.28
N PHE A 267 8.61 12.59 4.13
CA PHE A 267 9.49 12.30 5.25
C PHE A 267 10.46 13.45 5.49
N ASN A 268 10.94 13.57 6.73
CA ASN A 268 12.15 14.34 6.99
C ASN A 268 13.30 13.82 6.10
N ALA A 269 14.11 14.72 5.54
CA ALA A 269 15.13 14.38 4.56
C ALA A 269 16.11 13.29 5.01
N THR A 270 16.50 13.29 6.30
CA THR A 270 17.39 12.27 6.86
C THR A 270 16.71 10.92 6.90
N TYR A 271 15.52 10.81 7.51
CA TYR A 271 14.77 9.56 7.55
C TYR A 271 14.41 9.04 6.17
N ASN A 272 14.09 9.93 5.23
CA ASN A 272 13.83 9.54 3.85
C ASN A 272 15.04 8.81 3.25
N SER A 273 16.23 9.38 3.44
CA SER A 273 17.48 8.80 2.92
C SER A 273 17.80 7.48 3.63
N ASP A 274 17.72 7.45 4.95
CA ASP A 274 18.03 6.26 5.76
C ASP A 274 17.07 5.11 5.46
N TYR A 275 15.78 5.40 5.32
CA TYR A 275 14.75 4.41 4.97
C TYR A 275 14.96 3.84 3.57
N ILE A 276 15.20 4.69 2.55
CA ILE A 276 15.49 4.22 1.20
C ILE A 276 16.77 3.36 1.17
N ASN A 277 17.82 3.80 1.87
CA ASN A 277 19.08 3.06 1.93
C ASN A 277 18.91 1.69 2.61
N LEU A 278 18.15 1.63 3.70
CA LEU A 278 17.86 0.37 4.39
C LEU A 278 17.08 -0.60 3.48
N LEU A 279 16.03 -0.12 2.81
CA LEU A 279 15.25 -0.97 1.91
C LEU A 279 16.06 -1.44 0.69
N ASN A 280 16.90 -0.56 0.12
CA ASN A 280 17.80 -0.93 -0.97
C ASN A 280 18.85 -1.97 -0.53
N LYS A 281 19.38 -1.87 0.69
CA LYS A 281 20.33 -2.86 1.26
C LYS A 281 19.71 -4.27 1.30
N HIS A 282 18.40 -4.37 1.54
CA HIS A 282 17.67 -5.64 1.70
C HIS A 282 16.70 -5.95 0.54
N GLY A 283 16.84 -5.31 -0.63
CA GLY A 283 15.91 -5.45 -1.76
C GLY A 283 15.62 -6.89 -2.17
N LYS A 284 16.60 -7.80 -2.07
CA LYS A 284 16.47 -9.22 -2.45
C LYS A 284 15.40 -9.99 -1.66
N VAL A 285 15.10 -9.60 -0.43
CA VAL A 285 14.06 -10.27 0.39
C VAL A 285 12.72 -9.56 0.33
N ILE A 286 12.67 -8.31 -0.12
CA ILE A 286 11.45 -7.51 -0.22
C ILE A 286 10.74 -7.87 -1.53
N MET A 287 9.53 -8.40 -1.46
CA MET A 287 8.66 -8.63 -2.62
C MET A 287 8.07 -7.33 -3.12
N ALA A 288 7.43 -6.60 -2.19
CA ALA A 288 6.77 -5.35 -2.48
C ALA A 288 6.68 -4.51 -1.22
N GLN A 289 6.53 -3.21 -1.44
CA GLN A 289 6.15 -2.27 -0.41
C GLN A 289 4.74 -1.75 -0.72
N ILE A 290 3.89 -1.57 0.28
CA ILE A 290 2.47 -1.28 0.10
C ILE A 290 2.10 -0.09 0.99
N TYR A 291 1.58 0.97 0.36
CA TYR A 291 1.30 2.26 0.99
C TYR A 291 -0.07 2.83 0.60
N GLY A 292 -0.52 3.85 1.34
CA GLY A 292 -1.69 4.69 1.06
C GLY A 292 -1.29 6.17 0.98
N HIS A 293 -1.96 7.02 1.77
CA HIS A 293 -1.66 8.44 2.06
C HIS A 293 -1.87 9.42 0.89
N GLU A 294 -1.43 9.07 -0.32
CA GLU A 294 -1.54 9.95 -1.48
C GLU A 294 -2.95 10.02 -2.07
N HIS A 295 -3.81 9.09 -1.66
CA HIS A 295 -5.15 8.86 -2.20
C HIS A 295 -5.18 8.44 -3.67
N THR A 296 -4.05 8.45 -4.38
CA THR A 296 -3.92 8.19 -5.81
C THR A 296 -3.38 6.79 -6.10
N ASP A 297 -3.70 6.30 -7.31
CA ASP A 297 -3.08 5.08 -7.83
C ASP A 297 -1.70 5.41 -8.40
N SER A 298 -0.65 4.95 -7.71
CA SER A 298 0.73 5.23 -8.07
C SER A 298 1.65 4.07 -7.71
N PHE A 299 2.89 4.14 -8.17
CA PHE A 299 3.95 3.20 -7.82
C PHE A 299 5.30 3.92 -7.73
N ARG A 300 6.24 3.34 -6.98
CA ARG A 300 7.61 3.85 -6.88
C ARG A 300 8.62 2.73 -7.12
N ILE A 301 9.66 3.03 -7.87
CA ILE A 301 10.76 2.10 -8.14
C ILE A 301 11.92 2.44 -7.22
N PHE A 302 12.42 1.44 -6.49
CA PHE A 302 13.61 1.54 -5.67
C PHE A 302 14.76 0.87 -6.40
N ALA A 303 15.82 1.63 -6.66
CA ALA A 303 17.00 1.15 -7.35
C ALA A 303 18.26 1.48 -6.54
N SER A 304 19.28 0.65 -6.67
CA SER A 304 20.61 0.92 -6.14
C SER A 304 21.30 2.06 -6.90
N ASP A 305 22.41 2.56 -6.37
CA ASP A 305 23.24 3.58 -7.04
C ASP A 305 23.76 3.14 -8.42
N SER A 306 23.85 1.82 -8.66
CA SER A 306 24.20 1.26 -9.97
C SER A 306 23.02 1.11 -10.93
N GLY A 307 21.81 1.51 -10.52
CA GLY A 307 20.58 1.40 -11.31
C GLY A 307 19.92 0.01 -11.30
N GLU A 308 20.34 -0.89 -10.39
CA GLU A 308 19.72 -2.22 -10.25
C GLU A 308 18.43 -2.08 -9.46
N LEU A 309 17.31 -2.57 -10.03
CA LEU A 309 16.01 -2.62 -9.36
C LEU A 309 16.11 -3.48 -8.09
N GLN A 310 15.75 -2.89 -6.96
CA GLN A 310 15.75 -3.54 -5.64
C GLN A 310 14.35 -3.96 -5.20
N SER A 311 13.35 -3.08 -5.38
CA SER A 311 11.96 -3.39 -5.07
C SER A 311 11.01 -2.37 -5.72
N VAL A 312 9.71 -2.68 -5.69
CA VAL A 312 8.63 -1.79 -6.12
C VAL A 312 7.72 -1.50 -4.94
N ALA A 313 7.30 -0.24 -4.83
CA ALA A 313 6.23 0.17 -3.93
C ALA A 313 4.94 0.41 -4.72
N PHE A 314 3.82 -0.11 -4.22
CA PHE A 314 2.48 0.14 -4.73
C PHE A 314 1.74 1.07 -3.77
N LEU A 315 1.19 2.15 -4.32
CA LEU A 315 0.43 3.15 -3.59
C LEU A 315 -1.02 3.00 -4.05
N ALA A 316 -1.91 2.67 -3.12
CA ALA A 316 -3.31 2.44 -3.45
C ALA A 316 -4.12 3.72 -3.31
N PRO A 317 -5.10 3.93 -4.22
CA PRO A 317 -6.04 5.01 -4.08
C PRO A 317 -6.99 4.82 -2.90
N SER A 318 -7.53 5.93 -2.41
CA SER A 318 -8.34 6.00 -1.19
C SER A 318 -9.78 5.50 -1.37
N VAL A 319 -10.42 5.14 -0.26
CA VAL A 319 -11.88 5.04 -0.21
C VAL A 319 -12.51 6.43 -0.18
N THR A 320 -11.93 7.40 0.52
CA THR A 320 -12.45 8.77 0.49
C THR A 320 -12.36 9.36 -0.92
N PRO A 321 -13.41 10.02 -1.42
CA PRO A 321 -13.34 10.76 -2.67
C PRO A 321 -12.75 12.16 -2.49
N TRP A 322 -12.41 12.54 -1.25
CA TRP A 322 -12.03 13.90 -0.90
C TRP A 322 -10.84 14.38 -1.73
N TYR A 323 -11.02 15.55 -2.33
CA TYR A 323 -10.02 16.22 -3.11
C TYR A 323 -9.58 17.53 -2.44
N PRO A 324 -8.31 17.65 -2.02
CA PRO A 324 -7.77 18.90 -1.52
C PRO A 324 -7.66 19.95 -2.64
N LYS A 325 -8.36 21.07 -2.49
CA LYS A 325 -8.36 22.19 -3.45
C LYS A 325 -7.01 22.91 -3.70
N PRO A 326 -5.92 22.78 -2.92
CA PRO A 326 -4.65 23.40 -3.32
C PRO A 326 -3.77 22.57 -4.27
N VAL A 327 -4.11 21.32 -4.63
CA VAL A 327 -3.25 20.52 -5.53
C VAL A 327 -3.39 21.02 -6.98
N PRO A 328 -2.38 21.68 -7.58
CA PRO A 328 -2.53 22.24 -8.92
C PRO A 328 -2.59 21.12 -9.96
N GLY A 329 -3.65 21.08 -10.77
CA GLY A 329 -3.82 20.05 -11.81
C GLY A 329 -4.22 18.66 -11.29
N GLY A 330 -4.48 18.52 -9.99
CA GLY A 330 -5.09 17.31 -9.45
C GLY A 330 -6.55 17.16 -9.85
N THR A 331 -7.01 15.93 -9.98
CA THR A 331 -8.43 15.60 -10.15
C THR A 331 -8.96 14.90 -8.91
N ALA A 332 -10.26 14.98 -8.68
CA ALA A 332 -10.89 14.15 -7.68
C ALA A 332 -10.68 12.65 -7.98
N ILE A 333 -10.83 11.83 -6.95
CA ILE A 333 -10.51 10.41 -7.00
C ILE A 333 -11.79 9.65 -6.67
N ASN A 334 -12.08 8.61 -7.45
CA ASN A 334 -13.20 7.73 -7.16
C ASN A 334 -12.86 6.79 -6.00
N PRO A 335 -13.82 6.51 -5.09
CA PRO A 335 -13.61 5.55 -4.02
C PRO A 335 -13.10 4.21 -4.56
N SER A 336 -12.05 3.67 -3.95
CA SER A 336 -11.28 2.60 -4.58
C SER A 336 -10.88 1.48 -3.60
N LEU A 337 -10.65 0.29 -4.16
CA LEU A 337 -10.25 -0.93 -3.46
C LEU A 337 -9.25 -1.72 -4.32
N ARG A 338 -8.23 -2.34 -3.72
CA ARG A 338 -7.22 -3.09 -4.48
C ARG A 338 -7.08 -4.54 -4.00
N LEU A 339 -7.13 -5.48 -4.93
CA LEU A 339 -6.91 -6.91 -4.68
C LEU A 339 -5.59 -7.35 -5.32
N TYR A 340 -4.62 -7.75 -4.51
CA TYR A 340 -3.35 -8.26 -5.00
C TYR A 340 -3.41 -9.78 -5.20
N THR A 341 -2.61 -10.29 -6.13
CA THR A 341 -2.30 -11.71 -6.30
C THR A 341 -0.79 -11.88 -6.15
N HIS A 342 -0.35 -12.87 -5.38
CA HIS A 342 1.06 -13.12 -5.14
C HIS A 342 1.35 -14.62 -5.07
N ASP A 343 2.63 -14.97 -5.18
CA ASP A 343 3.14 -16.25 -4.69
C ASP A 343 4.07 -16.03 -3.48
N THR A 344 4.80 -17.06 -3.06
CA THR A 344 5.79 -16.94 -1.96
C THR A 344 7.05 -16.16 -2.33
N SER A 345 7.25 -15.83 -3.60
CA SER A 345 8.46 -15.20 -4.14
C SER A 345 8.25 -13.75 -4.58
N ASP A 346 7.06 -13.41 -5.11
CA ASP A 346 6.75 -12.08 -5.66
C ASP A 346 5.24 -11.75 -5.68
N ILE A 347 4.91 -10.46 -5.87
CA ILE A 347 3.59 -10.01 -6.28
C ILE A 347 3.43 -10.27 -7.78
N LEU A 348 2.39 -11.01 -8.16
CA LEU A 348 2.14 -11.42 -9.54
C LEU A 348 1.27 -10.41 -10.30
N ASP A 349 0.26 -9.84 -9.62
CA ASP A 349 -0.66 -8.88 -10.22
C ASP A 349 -1.44 -8.10 -9.15
N TYR A 350 -2.14 -7.04 -9.56
CA TYR A 350 -3.21 -6.45 -8.77
C TYR A 350 -4.41 -6.03 -9.63
N THR A 351 -5.61 -6.16 -9.07
CA THR A 351 -6.85 -5.66 -9.66
C THR A 351 -7.31 -4.43 -8.89
N GLN A 352 -7.49 -3.31 -9.61
CA GLN A 352 -7.96 -2.05 -9.05
C GLN A 352 -9.46 -1.92 -9.33
N TYR A 353 -10.25 -1.88 -8.25
CA TYR A 353 -11.68 -1.61 -8.30
C TYR A 353 -11.95 -0.17 -7.90
N HIS A 354 -12.98 0.43 -8.49
CA HIS A 354 -13.43 1.77 -8.10
C HIS A 354 -14.94 1.90 -8.23
N LEU A 355 -15.53 2.74 -7.38
CA LEU A 355 -16.92 3.18 -7.50
C LEU A 355 -16.93 4.50 -8.27
N ASN A 356 -17.60 4.54 -9.43
CA ASN A 356 -17.83 5.80 -10.11
C ASN A 356 -18.87 6.64 -9.34
N LEU A 357 -18.44 7.74 -8.71
CA LEU A 357 -19.30 8.52 -7.81
C LEU A 357 -20.33 9.39 -8.56
N GLU A 358 -20.04 9.85 -9.78
CA GLU A 358 -20.95 10.73 -10.55
C GLU A 358 -22.26 10.05 -10.98
N PRO A 359 -22.27 8.82 -11.55
CA PRO A 359 -23.52 8.10 -11.84
C PRO A 359 -24.34 7.89 -10.57
N VAL A 360 -23.69 7.55 -9.45
CA VAL A 360 -24.38 7.31 -8.18
C VAL A 360 -25.05 8.58 -7.63
N GLN A 361 -24.53 9.76 -7.94
CA GLN A 361 -25.15 11.05 -7.59
C GLN A 361 -26.33 11.44 -8.51
N SER A 362 -26.34 11.00 -9.77
CA SER A 362 -27.34 11.39 -10.77
C SER A 362 -28.58 10.48 -10.84
N PHE A 363 -28.50 9.27 -10.30
CA PHE A 363 -29.63 8.33 -10.21
C PHE A 363 -30.27 8.35 -8.82
N ILE A 364 -30.99 9.43 -8.48
CA ILE A 364 -32.04 9.39 -7.45
C ILE A 364 -33.33 8.98 -8.16
N LEU A 365 -33.80 7.74 -7.96
CA LEU A 365 -35.09 7.29 -8.49
C LEU A 365 -36.23 8.01 -7.77
N GLU A 366 -37.24 8.47 -8.53
CA GLU A 366 -38.43 9.17 -8.02
C GLU A 366 -39.28 8.35 -7.00
N ASP A 367 -38.97 7.07 -6.78
CA ASP A 367 -39.76 6.17 -5.92
C ASP A 367 -39.17 5.88 -4.53
N GLY A 368 -38.02 6.48 -4.19
CA GLY A 368 -37.42 6.34 -2.85
C GLY A 368 -36.89 4.93 -2.53
N SER A 369 -36.71 4.08 -3.53
CA SER A 369 -36.00 2.81 -3.34
C SER A 369 -34.47 3.04 -3.23
N PRO A 370 -33.76 2.32 -2.33
CA PRO A 370 -32.32 2.51 -2.17
C PRO A 370 -31.58 2.01 -3.40
N VAL A 371 -30.78 2.88 -4.01
CA VAL A 371 -29.78 2.49 -5.02
C VAL A 371 -28.59 1.90 -4.29
N SER A 372 -28.27 0.64 -4.55
CA SER A 372 -27.03 0.01 -4.09
C SER A 372 -25.87 0.46 -4.98
N ALA A 373 -24.74 0.81 -4.36
CA ALA A 373 -23.45 0.98 -5.03
C ALA A 373 -22.88 -0.40 -5.42
N ASP A 374 -23.63 -1.14 -6.24
CA ASP A 374 -23.34 -2.53 -6.60
C ASP A 374 -22.26 -2.68 -7.69
N ASN A 375 -21.81 -1.59 -8.31
CA ASN A 375 -20.81 -1.63 -9.38
C ASN A 375 -19.52 -0.94 -8.94
N PHE A 376 -18.72 -1.64 -8.12
CA PHE A 376 -17.28 -1.43 -8.20
C PHE A 376 -16.82 -2.07 -9.50
N ASP A 377 -16.62 -1.26 -10.54
CA ASP A 377 -16.20 -1.77 -11.85
C ASP A 377 -14.72 -2.14 -11.80
N ASP A 378 -14.41 -3.31 -12.38
CA ASP A 378 -13.05 -3.74 -12.64
C ASP A 378 -12.55 -3.03 -13.91
N ASN A 379 -11.47 -2.26 -13.79
CA ASN A 379 -10.85 -1.57 -14.94
C ASN A 379 -9.81 -2.45 -15.66
N SER A 380 -9.86 -3.78 -15.50
CA SER A 380 -8.93 -4.74 -16.13
C SER A 380 -9.05 -4.90 -17.64
N ASP A 381 -9.64 -3.94 -18.37
CA ASP A 381 -9.52 -3.87 -19.84
C ASP A 381 -8.05 -3.58 -20.25
N GLY A 382 -7.25 -4.64 -20.25
CA GLY A 382 -6.02 -4.83 -21.02
C GLY A 382 -4.77 -4.02 -20.67
N THR A 383 -4.79 -3.12 -19.68
CA THR A 383 -3.69 -2.15 -19.50
C THR A 383 -2.67 -2.49 -18.41
N SER A 384 -3.01 -3.26 -17.37
CA SER A 384 -2.04 -3.62 -16.30
C SER A 384 -0.97 -4.62 -16.75
N HIS A 385 -1.33 -5.61 -17.59
CA HIS A 385 -0.34 -6.50 -18.21
C HIS A 385 0.64 -5.75 -19.13
N LEU A 386 0.20 -4.65 -19.75
CA LEU A 386 1.03 -3.85 -20.64
C LEU A 386 2.10 -3.08 -19.87
N VAL A 387 1.82 -2.60 -18.65
CA VAL A 387 2.80 -1.84 -17.84
C VAL A 387 3.95 -2.74 -17.38
N ILE A 388 3.65 -3.94 -16.86
CA ILE A 388 4.68 -4.90 -16.42
C ILE A 388 5.52 -5.38 -17.62
N ILE A 389 4.86 -5.68 -18.74
CA ILE A 389 5.55 -6.08 -19.98
C ILE A 389 6.36 -4.91 -20.57
N MET A 390 5.89 -3.67 -20.49
CA MET A 390 6.62 -2.49 -20.96
C MET A 390 7.83 -2.17 -20.10
N VAL A 391 7.79 -2.41 -18.79
CA VAL A 391 8.98 -2.30 -17.92
C VAL A 391 10.01 -3.36 -18.31
N ALA A 392 9.60 -4.62 -18.48
CA ALA A 392 10.48 -5.70 -18.90
C ALA A 392 11.08 -5.48 -20.32
N LEU A 393 10.26 -5.02 -21.27
CA LEU A 393 10.70 -4.71 -22.63
C LEU A 393 11.58 -3.45 -22.69
N GLY A 394 11.24 -2.43 -21.92
CA GLY A 394 12.03 -1.20 -21.78
C GLY A 394 13.42 -1.47 -21.21
N MET A 395 13.51 -2.33 -20.19
CA MET A 395 14.79 -2.77 -19.63
C MET A 395 15.61 -3.58 -20.64
N THR A 396 14.96 -4.47 -21.40
CA THR A 396 15.65 -5.23 -22.46
C THR A 396 16.19 -4.31 -23.56
N LEU A 397 15.40 -3.31 -23.97
CA LEU A 397 15.80 -2.34 -24.99
C LEU A 397 16.94 -1.43 -24.51
N MET A 398 16.91 -0.98 -23.25
CA MET A 398 17.98 -0.18 -22.65
C MET A 398 19.29 -0.97 -22.53
N VAL A 399 19.23 -2.23 -22.11
CA VAL A 399 20.42 -3.11 -22.04
C VAL A 399 21.01 -3.35 -23.44
N VAL A 400 20.16 -3.60 -24.44
CA VAL A 400 20.60 -3.77 -25.84
C VAL A 400 21.25 -2.49 -26.37
N LEU A 401 20.67 -1.31 -26.09
CA LEU A 401 21.24 -0.02 -26.48
C LEU A 401 22.59 0.25 -25.81
N ALA A 402 22.70 -0.04 -24.51
CA ALA A 402 23.94 0.16 -23.75
C ALA A 402 25.06 -0.75 -24.27
N VAL A 403 24.75 -2.02 -24.57
CA VAL A 403 25.72 -2.98 -25.12
C VAL A 403 26.15 -2.59 -26.54
N THR A 404 25.22 -2.12 -27.38
CA THR A 404 25.56 -1.66 -28.75
C THR A 404 26.38 -0.37 -28.72
N LEU A 405 26.06 0.59 -27.86
CA LEU A 405 26.86 1.81 -27.66
C LEU A 405 28.26 1.50 -27.15
N ALA A 406 28.39 0.60 -26.18
CA ALA A 406 29.69 0.16 -25.67
C ALA A 406 30.53 -0.54 -26.77
N ALA A 407 29.90 -1.41 -27.56
CA ALA A 407 30.56 -2.06 -28.69
C ALA A 407 31.01 -1.06 -29.76
N MET A 408 30.18 -0.07 -30.09
CA MET A 408 30.54 1.01 -31.01
C MET A 408 31.69 1.86 -30.48
N LEU A 409 31.70 2.21 -29.18
CA LEU A 409 32.82 2.95 -28.57
C LEU A 409 34.13 2.15 -28.64
N VAL A 410 34.09 0.85 -28.38
CA VAL A 410 35.27 -0.02 -28.50
C VAL A 410 35.78 -0.05 -29.94
N ILE A 411 34.89 -0.19 -30.93
CA ILE A 411 35.25 -0.18 -32.36
C ILE A 411 35.86 1.16 -32.76
N ILE A 412 35.25 2.29 -32.37
CA ILE A 412 35.78 3.64 -32.64
C ILE A 412 37.15 3.84 -31.99
N THR A 413 37.35 3.32 -30.78
CA THR A 413 38.62 3.43 -30.04
C THR A 413 39.71 2.58 -30.69
N LEU A 414 39.38 1.38 -31.18
CA LEU A 414 40.29 0.52 -31.92
C LEU A 414 40.64 1.10 -33.30
N GLN A 415 39.67 1.72 -33.99
CA GLN A 415 39.90 2.42 -35.25
C GLN A 415 40.78 3.66 -35.05
N ARG A 416 40.54 4.49 -34.02
CA ARG A 416 41.42 5.62 -33.66
C ARG A 416 42.85 5.18 -33.33
N LYS A 417 43.04 4.07 -32.61
CA LYS A 417 44.39 3.52 -32.34
C LYS A 417 45.08 2.99 -33.60
N SER A 418 44.33 2.51 -34.60
CA SER A 418 44.88 2.08 -35.89
C SER A 418 45.30 3.25 -36.79
N VAL A 419 44.55 4.36 -36.75
CA VAL A 419 44.84 5.58 -37.52
C VAL A 419 46.01 6.36 -36.92
N LEU A 420 46.10 6.46 -35.60
CA LEU A 420 47.21 7.14 -34.90
C LEU A 420 48.57 6.42 -35.01
N ARG A 421 48.61 5.18 -35.52
CA ARG A 421 49.87 4.49 -35.85
C ARG A 421 50.39 4.77 -37.26
N ARG A 422 49.65 5.50 -38.11
CA ARG A 422 50.00 5.66 -39.54
C ARG A 422 50.38 7.07 -39.99
N GLU A 423 50.26 8.10 -39.18
CA GLU A 423 50.61 9.46 -39.61
C GLU A 423 51.74 10.06 -38.78
N GLY A 424 52.94 9.97 -39.35
CA GLY A 424 54.04 10.86 -39.03
C GLY A 424 54.00 12.10 -39.92
N SER A 425 54.47 13.21 -39.33
CA SER A 425 55.06 14.40 -39.95
C SER A 425 54.19 15.45 -40.69
N VAL A 426 54.13 16.65 -40.06
CA VAL A 426 54.48 18.01 -40.61
C VAL A 426 53.33 18.86 -41.26
N PRO A 427 53.37 20.23 -41.17
CA PRO A 427 52.23 21.05 -40.70
C PRO A 427 51.81 22.30 -41.54
N VAL A 428 50.81 23.04 -41.00
CA VAL A 428 50.39 24.47 -41.19
C VAL A 428 49.79 24.93 -42.55
N SER A 429 48.53 25.42 -42.56
CA SER A 429 48.14 26.85 -42.80
C SER A 429 46.64 27.08 -43.04
N GLU A 430 46.25 28.34 -42.76
CA GLU A 430 45.01 29.15 -42.74
C GLU A 430 43.74 28.84 -43.59
N LEU A 431 42.58 29.29 -43.08
CA LEU A 431 41.50 30.15 -43.69
C LEU A 431 40.11 29.83 -43.07
N SER A 432 39.54 30.68 -42.19
CA SER A 432 38.67 31.86 -42.41
C SER A 432 37.15 31.60 -42.42
N TRP A 433 36.49 32.16 -41.38
CA TRP A 433 35.12 32.70 -41.20
C TRP A 433 33.91 32.28 -42.06
N GLY A 434 32.80 31.95 -41.36
CA GLY A 434 31.43 31.96 -41.89
C GLY A 434 30.36 31.80 -40.79
N LEU A 435 29.73 32.90 -40.38
CA LEU A 435 28.56 32.98 -39.49
C LEU A 435 27.28 32.47 -40.17
N ARG A 436 26.45 31.70 -39.46
CA ARG A 436 24.97 31.71 -39.62
C ARG A 436 24.29 31.32 -38.30
N GLN A 437 23.58 32.29 -37.73
CA GLN A 437 22.54 32.09 -36.73
C GLN A 437 21.24 31.63 -37.42
N GLN A 438 20.54 30.67 -36.81
CA GLN A 438 19.08 30.63 -36.82
C GLN A 438 18.61 30.15 -35.44
N GLY A 439 17.86 31.03 -34.76
CA GLY A 439 17.17 30.72 -33.52
C GLY A 439 15.77 30.17 -33.78
N TYR A 440 15.22 29.49 -32.79
CA TYR A 440 13.79 29.31 -32.61
C TYR A 440 13.46 29.46 -31.11
N LYS A 441 12.46 30.29 -30.83
CA LYS A 441 11.85 30.52 -29.51
C LYS A 441 10.62 29.61 -29.34
N PRO A 442 10.23 29.28 -28.10
CA PRO A 442 9.16 28.35 -27.77
C PRO A 442 7.78 29.01 -27.71
N PHE A 443 6.74 28.17 -27.80
CA PHE A 443 5.44 28.36 -27.18
C PHE A 443 5.25 27.31 -26.09
#